data_AF-A0A0C2WU19-F1
#
_entry.id   AF-A0A0C2WU19-F1
#
_cell.length_a   1.000
_cell.length_b   1.000
_cell.length_c   1.000
_cell.angle_alpha   90.00
_cell.angle_beta   90.00
_cell.angle_gamma   90.00
#
_symmetry.space_group_name_H-M   'P 1'
#
loop_
_entity.id
_entity.type
_entity.pdbx_description
1 polymer ?
#
loop_
_entity_poly.entity_id
_entity_poly.type
_entity_poly.pdbx_seq_one_letter_code
_entity_poly.pdbx_strand_id
1 'polypeptide(L)'
;MTFNEVKAKVLSALTQFPNEKDVPSVSTTDDFEICVGRKTKKDGGAEGSSHRLEFEIIDGEKRMRDVFTKAWEVAYVKFRNTDGSLRPVQVKFATLVEDENDEEA
;
A
#
# COMPACT_ATOMS: atom_id res chain seq x y z
N MET A 1 5.24 5.12 -18.07
CA MET A 1 5.78 4.59 -16.82
C MET A 1 4.96 3.39 -16.39
N THR A 2 5.56 2.20 -16.49
CA THR A 2 5.06 0.93 -15.96
C THR A 2 5.48 0.77 -14.50
N PHE A 3 4.88 -0.19 -13.78
CA PHE A 3 5.29 -0.47 -12.40
C PHE A 3 6.68 -1.12 -12.31
N ASN A 4 7.19 -1.78 -13.35
CA ASN A 4 8.60 -2.21 -13.41
C ASN A 4 9.55 -1.00 -13.39
N GLU A 5 9.25 0.06 -14.16
CA GLU A 5 10.01 1.31 -14.09
C GLU A 5 9.91 1.96 -12.70
N VAL A 6 8.77 1.80 -12.00
CA VAL A 6 8.62 2.27 -10.61
C VAL A 6 9.46 1.44 -9.65
N LYS A 7 9.44 0.11 -9.75
CA LYS A 7 10.24 -0.79 -8.89
C LYS A 7 11.72 -0.43 -8.98
N ALA A 8 12.24 -0.14 -10.17
CA ALA A 8 13.63 0.31 -10.32
C ALA A 8 13.93 1.61 -9.57
N LYS A 9 13.03 2.61 -9.62
CA LYS A 9 13.19 3.87 -8.89
C LYS A 9 13.05 3.71 -7.38
N VAL A 10 12.09 2.87 -6.95
CA VAL A 10 11.88 2.55 -5.55
C VAL A 10 13.10 1.82 -4.97
N LEU A 11 13.67 0.86 -5.71
CA LEU A 11 14.90 0.19 -5.30
C LEU A 11 16.04 1.19 -5.11
N SER A 12 16.24 2.10 -6.07
CA SER A 12 17.24 3.16 -5.97
C SER A 12 17.04 4.05 -4.73
N ALA A 13 15.79 4.39 -4.40
CA ALA A 13 15.47 5.18 -3.22
C ALA A 13 15.71 4.39 -1.91
N LEU A 14 15.37 3.10 -1.88
CA LEU A 14 15.54 2.26 -0.69
C LEU A 14 17.01 1.95 -0.40
N THR A 15 17.84 1.76 -1.44
CA THR A 15 19.27 1.49 -1.27
C THR A 15 20.09 2.71 -0.86
N GLN A 16 19.53 3.93 -0.96
CA GLN A 16 20.14 5.14 -0.41
C GLN A 16 20.18 5.16 1.12
N PHE A 17 19.31 4.39 1.78
CA PHE A 17 19.19 4.35 3.24
C PHE A 17 19.40 2.93 3.80
N PRO A 18 20.60 2.34 3.62
CA PRO A 18 20.86 0.92 3.90
C PRO A 18 20.78 0.53 5.40
N ASN A 19 20.70 1.50 6.31
CA ASN A 19 20.75 1.28 7.75
C ASN A 19 19.51 1.79 8.51
N GLU A 20 18.40 2.03 7.81
CA GLU A 20 17.15 2.36 8.51
C GLU A 20 16.58 1.16 9.25
N LYS A 21 16.41 1.31 10.57
CA LYS A 21 16.05 0.21 11.48
C LYS A 21 14.69 -0.39 11.18
N ASP A 22 13.79 0.41 10.61
CA ASP A 22 12.41 0.02 10.33
C ASP A 22 12.20 -0.45 8.87
N VAL A 23 13.23 -0.38 8.03
CA VAL A 23 13.15 -0.79 6.61
C VAL A 23 13.95 -2.07 6.41
N PRO A 24 13.32 -3.17 5.93
CA PRO A 24 14.05 -4.39 5.61
C PRO A 24 15.13 -4.14 4.57
N SER A 25 16.26 -4.86 4.69
CA SER A 25 17.31 -4.80 3.67
C SER A 25 16.76 -5.29 2.32
N VAL A 26 16.81 -4.42 1.32
CA VAL A 26 16.45 -4.73 -0.07
C VAL A 26 17.69 -4.60 -0.95
N SER A 27 17.89 -5.57 -1.83
CA SER A 27 19.03 -5.60 -2.77
C SER A 27 18.57 -5.58 -4.22
N THR A 28 17.41 -6.18 -4.52
CA THR A 28 16.86 -6.31 -5.86
C THR A 28 15.39 -5.93 -5.90
N THR A 29 14.84 -5.83 -7.12
CA THR A 29 13.41 -5.62 -7.34
C THR A 29 12.55 -6.83 -6.98
N ASP A 30 13.14 -7.99 -6.69
CA ASP A 30 12.43 -9.20 -6.26
C ASP A 30 12.21 -9.25 -4.74
N ASP A 31 12.91 -8.38 -4.00
CA ASP A 31 12.80 -8.30 -2.53
C ASP A 31 11.54 -7.56 -2.07
N PHE A 32 10.75 -7.01 -2.98
CA PHE A 32 9.50 -6.32 -2.65
C PHE A 32 8.51 -6.29 -3.81
N GLU A 33 7.25 -6.08 -3.49
CA GLU A 33 6.16 -5.88 -4.44
C GLU A 33 5.47 -4.54 -4.21
N ILE A 34 5.01 -3.91 -5.29
CA ILE A 34 4.16 -2.70 -5.21
C ILE A 34 2.71 -3.16 -5.21
N CYS A 35 1.91 -2.60 -4.31
CA CYS A 35 0.50 -2.94 -4.16
C CYS A 35 -0.37 -1.69 -4.05
N VAL A 36 -1.67 -1.87 -4.31
CA VAL A 36 -2.69 -0.83 -4.14
C VAL A 36 -3.66 -1.24 -3.04
N GLY A 37 -3.97 -0.30 -2.15
CA GLY A 37 -4.99 -0.51 -1.12
C GLY A 37 -6.39 -0.32 -1.72
N ARG A 38 -7.21 -1.37 -1.76
CA ARG A 38 -8.61 -1.34 -2.19
C ARG A 38 -9.51 -1.55 -0.98
N LYS A 39 -10.51 -0.68 -0.80
CA LYS A 39 -11.55 -0.88 0.21
C LYS A 39 -12.49 -1.96 -0.31
N THR A 40 -12.57 -3.09 0.38
CA THR A 40 -13.57 -4.11 0.04
C THR A 40 -14.78 -3.95 0.94
N LYS A 41 -15.97 -4.08 0.35
CA LYS A 41 -17.21 -4.20 1.13
C LYS A 41 -17.30 -5.66 1.55
N LYS A 42 -17.44 -5.91 2.84
CA LYS A 42 -17.76 -7.25 3.32
C LYS A 42 -19.20 -7.55 2.87
N ASP A 43 -19.34 -8.44 1.89
CA ASP A 43 -20.64 -8.95 1.46
C ASP A 43 -21.15 -9.88 2.58
N GLY A 44 -22.10 -9.40 3.38
CA GLY A 44 -22.62 -10.12 4.54
C GLY A 44 -23.04 -9.17 5.65
N GLY A 45 -24.33 -8.80 5.62
CA GLY A 45 -24.94 -7.82 6.50
C GLY A 45 -24.77 -8.13 7.99
N ALA A 46 -24.37 -7.10 8.73
CA ALA A 46 -24.73 -6.78 10.10
C ALA A 46 -24.13 -5.40 10.37
N GLU A 47 -24.91 -4.51 10.98
CA GLU A 47 -24.51 -3.16 11.40
C GLU A 47 -23.11 -3.16 12.04
N GLY A 48 -22.17 -2.44 11.41
CA GLY A 48 -20.76 -2.39 11.80
C GLY A 48 -19.82 -2.44 10.60
N SER A 49 -19.94 -1.48 9.68
CA SER A 49 -19.21 -1.42 8.40
C SER A 49 -17.71 -1.16 8.58
N SER A 50 -16.98 -2.12 9.13
CA SER A 50 -15.51 -2.13 9.10
C SER A 50 -15.05 -2.41 7.67
N HIS A 51 -14.85 -1.35 6.89
CA HIS A 51 -14.19 -1.44 5.59
C HIS A 51 -12.80 -2.06 5.78
N ARG A 52 -12.60 -3.28 5.27
CA ARG A 52 -11.27 -3.90 5.27
C ARG A 52 -10.48 -3.37 4.08
N LEU A 53 -9.28 -2.87 4.36
CA LEU A 53 -8.35 -2.49 3.31
C LEU A 53 -7.58 -3.73 2.86
N GLU A 54 -7.74 -4.10 1.60
CA GLU A 54 -7.01 -5.20 0.97
C GLU A 54 -5.92 -4.65 0.07
N PHE A 55 -4.71 -5.20 0.18
CA PHE A 55 -3.55 -4.75 -0.56
C PHE A 55 -3.26 -5.72 -1.71
N GLU A 56 -3.74 -5.37 -2.90
CA GLU A 56 -3.57 -6.16 -4.12
C GLU A 56 -2.24 -5.83 -4.79
N ILE A 57 -1.47 -6.86 -5.16
CA ILE A 57 -0.19 -6.72 -5.86
C ILE A 57 -0.45 -6.25 -7.28
N ILE A 58 0.29 -5.24 -7.70
CA ILE A 58 0.18 -4.68 -9.04
C ILE A 58 1.16 -5.40 -9.95
N ASP A 59 0.66 -5.87 -11.08
CA ASP A 59 1.49 -6.40 -12.16
C ASP A 59 2.46 -5.33 -12.69
N GLY A 60 3.75 -5.68 -12.73
CA GLY A 60 4.84 -4.80 -13.14
C GLY A 60 4.70 -4.25 -14.57
N GLU A 61 4.02 -4.96 -15.47
CA GLU A 61 3.83 -4.53 -16.86
C GLU A 61 2.71 -3.49 -17.01
N LYS A 62 1.81 -3.37 -16.02
CA LYS A 62 0.73 -2.38 -16.05
C LYS A 62 1.28 -0.96 -16.00
N ARG A 63 0.61 -0.03 -16.67
CA ARG A 63 0.92 1.41 -16.56
C ARG A 63 0.18 2.01 -15.38
N MET A 64 0.76 3.02 -14.75
CA MET A 64 0.15 3.71 -13.60
C MET A 64 -1.30 4.16 -13.88
N ARG A 65 -1.54 4.72 -15.07
CA ARG A 65 -2.86 5.20 -15.51
C ARG A 65 -3.93 4.11 -15.61
N ASP A 66 -3.53 2.85 -15.76
CA ASP A 66 -4.44 1.72 -15.88
C ASP A 66 -4.81 1.14 -14.49
N VAL A 67 -4.04 1.50 -13.45
CA VAL A 67 -4.21 1.01 -12.08
C VAL A 67 -4.85 2.06 -11.17
N PHE A 68 -4.41 3.31 -11.27
CA PHE A 68 -4.94 4.43 -10.51
C PHE A 68 -6.01 5.16 -11.32
N THR A 69 -7.23 5.12 -10.81
CA THR A 69 -8.41 5.78 -11.37
C THR A 69 -8.58 7.18 -10.81
N LYS A 70 -8.08 7.44 -9.60
CA LYS A 70 -8.18 8.72 -8.91
C LYS A 70 -6.79 9.23 -8.55
N ALA A 71 -6.61 10.55 -8.62
CA ALA A 71 -5.32 11.19 -8.41
C ALA A 71 -4.77 11.04 -6.97
N TRP A 72 -5.63 10.78 -5.99
CA TRP A 72 -5.27 10.63 -4.58
C TRP A 72 -5.06 9.17 -4.15
N GLU A 73 -5.06 8.21 -5.08
CA GLU A 73 -4.77 6.82 -4.74
C GLU A 73 -3.29 6.65 -4.40
N VAL A 74 -3.03 5.80 -3.42
CA VAL A 74 -1.69 5.59 -2.86
C VAL A 74 -1.22 4.18 -3.18
N ALA A 75 0.03 4.08 -3.64
CA ALA A 75 0.75 2.82 -3.78
C ALA A 75 1.47 2.48 -2.46
N TYR A 76 1.55 1.20 -2.14
CA TYR A 76 2.23 0.69 -0.96
C TYR A 76 3.28 -0.33 -1.37
N VAL A 77 4.29 -0.52 -0.52
CA VAL A 77 5.35 -1.50 -0.73
C VAL A 77 5.18 -2.65 0.25
N LYS A 78 5.20 -3.89 -0.25
CA LYS A 78 5.27 -5.12 0.54
C LYS A 78 6.65 -5.70 0.40
N PHE A 79 7.39 -5.75 1.50
CA PHE A 79 8.71 -6.37 1.52
C PHE A 79 8.60 -7.88 1.62
N ARG A 80 9.54 -8.58 0.99
CA ARG A 80 9.69 -10.03 1.08
C ARG A 80 10.55 -10.40 2.28
N ASN A 81 10.18 -11.47 2.96
CA ASN A 81 10.96 -12.08 4.03
C ASN A 81 12.04 -13.00 3.47
N THR A 82 12.96 -13.43 4.34
CA THR A 82 13.99 -14.44 4.03
C THR A 82 13.41 -15.78 3.58
N ASP A 83 12.20 -16.13 4.01
CA ASP A 83 11.49 -17.35 3.59
C ASP A 83 10.74 -17.19 2.25
N GLY A 84 10.73 -15.99 1.67
CA GLY A 84 10.04 -15.68 0.41
C GLY A 84 8.60 -15.18 0.58
N SER A 85 8.02 -15.20 1.79
CA SER A 85 6.69 -14.63 2.04
C SER A 85 6.69 -13.10 2.00
N LEU A 86 5.54 -12.50 1.63
CA LEU A 86 5.35 -11.05 1.68
C LEU A 86 4.85 -10.61 3.05
N ARG A 87 5.51 -9.60 3.63
CA ARG A 87 5.06 -8.96 4.86
C ARG A 87 3.73 -8.25 4.65
N PRO A 88 2.83 -8.26 5.65
CA PRO A 88 1.62 -7.45 5.60
C PRO A 88 1.99 -5.97 5.59
N VAL A 89 1.22 -5.16 4.85
CA VAL A 89 1.38 -3.70 4.86
C VAL A 89 0.89 -3.19 6.20
N GLN A 90 1.78 -2.57 6.97
CA GLN A 90 1.45 -1.91 8.23
C GLN A 90 1.39 -0.41 7.99
N VAL A 91 0.18 0.13 7.91
CA VAL A 91 -0.04 1.57 7.76
C VAL A 91 -1.04 2.04 8.80
N LYS A 92 -0.74 3.18 9.43
CA LYS A 92 -1.68 3.89 10.28
C LYS A 92 -2.32 4.98 9.45
N PHE A 93 -3.60 4.81 9.13
CA PHE A 93 -4.39 5.91 8.60
C PHE A 93 -4.67 6.85 9.75
N ALA A 94 -4.47 8.16 9.55
CA ALA A 94 -5.03 9.13 10.47
C ALA A 94 -6.55 8.90 10.48
N THR A 95 -7.09 8.56 11.65
CA THR A 95 -8.53 8.64 11.88
C THR A 95 -8.88 10.11 11.72
N LEU A 96 -9.59 10.44 10.64
CA LEU A 96 -10.39 11.65 10.64
C LEU A 96 -11.26 11.51 11.88
N VAL A 97 -11.03 12.36 12.88
CA VAL A 97 -12.04 12.59 13.91
C VAL A 97 -13.31 12.93 13.13
N GLU A 98 -14.30 12.05 13.20
CA GLU A 98 -15.65 12.42 12.83
C GLU A 98 -15.96 13.59 13.76
N ASP A 99 -16.18 14.76 13.16
CA ASP A 99 -16.66 15.96 13.83
C ASP A 99 -18.10 15.64 14.28
N GLU A 100 -18.21 14.87 15.36
CA GLU A 100 -19.43 14.75 16.13
C GLU A 100 -19.63 16.07 16.86
N ASN A 101 -20.80 16.68 16.62
CA ASN A 101 -21.47 17.68 17.45
C ASN A 101 -21.28 19.16 17.07
N ASP A 102 -22.07 19.62 16.10
CA ASP A 102 -22.69 20.95 16.17
C ASP A 102 -24.23 20.79 16.05
N GLU A 103 -24.85 20.33 17.14
CA GLU A 103 -26.28 20.58 17.40
C GLU A 103 -26.41 22.07 17.78
N GLU A 104 -26.76 22.93 16.82
CA GLU A 104 -27.28 24.27 17.15
C GLU A 104 -28.73 24.13 17.63
N ALA A 105 -28.92 24.39 18.92
CA ALA A 105 -30.21 24.54 19.61
C ALA A 105 -30.78 25.97 19.48
#